data_AF-A0A538Q3Z0-F1
#
_entry.id   AF-A0A538Q3Z0-F1
#
_cell.length_a   1.000
_cell.length_b   1.000
_cell.length_c   1.000
_cell.angle_alpha   90.00
_cell.angle_beta   90.00
_cell.angle_gamma   90.00
#
_symmetry.space_group_name_H-M   'P 1'
#
loop_
_entity.id
_entity.type
_entity.pdbx_description
1 polymer ?
#
loop_
_entity_poly.entity_id
_entity_poly.type
_entity_poly.pdbx_seq_one_letter_code
_entity_poly.pdbx_strand_id
1 'polypeptide(L)'
;GVILQYRNYDTLNSGSGGSQVAGSGAPGGGRAVFLIETSDLVTLDTLTLRNTMLRSSTAFSQAETVYFNNDTGRLIGKNATFLSEQDTLQLKGYAWFYNSLIAGNVDFIWGNNRVALFESCEIRSVGDTTSTTSGGYVVQARTVSAADKGFVFLSSRLTHGPGPGPAAGDVPTGANAATYLARSPGGTASFDNVAFINCQMDNHIIPIGWAYNTNGQPPSNPASPTAASGWREYGTTDLAGTPLDLATRIGGDILSDSDFASGFSSRAQIFAAFGSGTGWNPQP
;
A
#
# COMPACT_ATOMS: atom_id res chain seq x y z
N GLY A 1 3.65 -16.85 -14.52
CA GLY A 1 2.19 -17.06 -14.40
C GLY A 1 1.46 -16.50 -15.60
N VAL A 2 0.13 -16.63 -15.61
CA VAL A 2 -0.75 -15.94 -16.58
C VAL A 2 -0.68 -14.43 -16.38
N ILE A 3 -0.85 -13.65 -17.45
CA ILE A 3 -0.96 -12.19 -17.39
C ILE A 3 -2.40 -11.80 -17.69
N LEU A 4 -3.06 -11.19 -16.71
CA LEU A 4 -4.37 -10.58 -16.82
C LEU A 4 -4.17 -9.07 -16.85
N GLN A 5 -4.49 -8.42 -17.97
CA GLN A 5 -4.29 -6.99 -18.11
C GLN A 5 -5.44 -6.30 -18.83
N TYR A 6 -5.78 -5.10 -18.36
CA TYR A 6 -6.80 -4.26 -18.97
C TYR A 6 -6.54 -2.79 -18.64
N ARG A 7 -6.95 -1.87 -19.52
CA ARG A 7 -6.89 -0.44 -19.22
C ARG A 7 -8.21 -0.01 -18.60
N ASN A 8 -8.21 0.32 -17.32
CA ASN A 8 -9.39 0.78 -16.61
C ASN A 8 -9.03 1.87 -15.61
N TYR A 9 -9.89 2.88 -15.46
CA TYR A 9 -9.56 4.05 -14.65
C TYR A 9 -10.80 4.87 -14.33
N ASP A 10 -10.65 5.78 -13.37
CA ASP A 10 -11.79 6.48 -12.78
C ASP A 10 -12.57 7.37 -13.77
N THR A 11 -11.91 8.05 -14.71
CA THR A 11 -12.65 8.78 -15.76
C THR A 11 -13.40 7.87 -16.73
N LEU A 12 -12.93 6.63 -16.95
CA LEU A 12 -13.63 5.67 -17.83
C LEU A 12 -14.81 4.99 -17.12
N ASN A 13 -14.56 4.45 -15.93
CA ASN A 13 -15.54 3.75 -15.09
C ASN A 13 -15.43 4.27 -13.66
N SER A 14 -16.12 5.36 -13.33
CA SER A 14 -15.92 6.06 -12.05
C SER A 14 -16.28 5.23 -10.84
N GLY A 15 -15.45 5.31 -9.80
CA GLY A 15 -15.65 4.64 -8.51
C GLY A 15 -15.13 3.20 -8.44
N SER A 16 -15.21 2.61 -7.25
CA SER A 16 -14.61 1.31 -6.94
C SER A 16 -15.57 0.13 -6.82
N GLY A 17 -16.89 0.29 -6.69
CA GLY A 17 -17.84 -0.85 -6.71
C GLY A 17 -18.02 -1.61 -8.05
N GLY A 18 -19.11 -2.39 -8.17
CA GLY A 18 -19.45 -3.21 -9.33
C GLY A 18 -19.81 -2.45 -10.62
N SER A 19 -19.57 -3.10 -11.77
CA SER A 19 -19.65 -2.52 -13.12
C SER A 19 -20.90 -1.67 -13.41
N GLN A 20 -20.71 -0.54 -14.08
CA GLN A 20 -21.77 0.36 -14.54
C GLN A 20 -21.57 0.81 -16.00
N VAL A 21 -22.54 1.57 -16.53
CA VAL A 21 -22.41 2.20 -17.86
C VAL A 21 -21.34 3.27 -17.81
N ALA A 22 -20.42 3.30 -18.78
CA ALA A 22 -19.36 4.29 -18.84
C ALA A 22 -19.90 5.73 -18.75
N GLY A 23 -19.31 6.55 -17.90
CA GLY A 23 -19.69 7.95 -17.69
C GLY A 23 -20.85 8.20 -16.71
N SER A 24 -21.42 7.18 -16.06
CA SER A 24 -22.37 7.40 -14.95
C SER A 24 -21.62 7.87 -13.70
N GLY A 25 -21.76 9.14 -13.32
CA GLY A 25 -21.05 9.75 -12.17
C GLY A 25 -21.49 9.27 -10.78
N ALA A 26 -21.57 7.97 -10.54
CA ALA A 26 -22.02 7.36 -9.29
C ALA A 26 -20.93 6.48 -8.63
N PRO A 27 -20.93 6.34 -7.28
CA PRO A 27 -19.97 5.52 -6.53
C PRO A 27 -20.11 4.01 -6.73
N GLY A 28 -21.08 3.57 -7.55
CA GLY A 28 -21.35 2.17 -7.85
C GLY A 28 -20.20 1.47 -8.56
N GLY A 29 -19.33 2.20 -9.27
CA GLY A 29 -17.96 1.78 -9.56
C GLY A 29 -17.69 0.91 -10.77
N GLY A 30 -16.41 0.58 -10.97
CA GLY A 30 -15.99 -0.45 -11.92
C GLY A 30 -14.56 -0.31 -12.41
N ARG A 31 -13.72 0.57 -11.84
CA ARG A 31 -12.37 0.83 -12.38
C ARG A 31 -11.32 -0.25 -12.06
N ALA A 32 -11.58 -1.14 -11.12
CA ALA A 32 -10.67 -2.25 -10.84
C ALA A 32 -10.65 -3.26 -11.99
N VAL A 33 -9.46 -3.80 -12.32
CA VAL A 33 -9.35 -4.92 -13.27
C VAL A 33 -9.99 -6.18 -12.68
N PHE A 34 -9.81 -6.41 -11.39
CA PHE A 34 -10.41 -7.53 -10.69
C PHE A 34 -11.08 -7.08 -9.39
N LEU A 35 -12.41 -7.09 -9.40
CA LEU A 35 -13.25 -6.82 -8.24
C LEU A 35 -13.64 -8.14 -7.56
N ILE A 36 -13.44 -8.20 -6.24
CA ILE A 36 -13.83 -9.33 -5.40
C ILE A 36 -14.75 -8.81 -4.30
N GLU A 37 -16.01 -9.19 -4.33
CA GLU A 37 -17.01 -8.83 -3.33
C GLU A 37 -17.55 -10.07 -2.63
N THR A 38 -17.85 -9.94 -1.33
CA THR A 38 -18.52 -10.95 -0.48
C THR A 38 -17.80 -12.30 -0.28
N SER A 39 -16.76 -12.59 -1.06
CA SER A 39 -16.00 -13.84 -0.98
C SER A 39 -15.00 -13.82 0.18
N ASP A 40 -14.78 -14.97 0.82
CA ASP A 40 -13.73 -15.19 1.81
C ASP A 40 -12.67 -16.17 1.28
N LEU A 41 -11.45 -16.02 1.78
CA LEU A 41 -10.27 -16.82 1.49
C LEU A 41 -9.98 -16.98 -0.02
N VAL A 42 -10.16 -15.90 -0.78
CA VAL A 42 -9.76 -15.87 -2.20
C VAL A 42 -8.24 -15.91 -2.29
N THR A 43 -7.70 -16.80 -3.11
CA THR A 43 -6.25 -16.94 -3.30
C THR A 43 -5.87 -16.66 -4.75
N LEU A 44 -4.99 -15.68 -4.94
CA LEU A 44 -4.33 -15.33 -6.20
C LEU A 44 -2.90 -15.84 -6.12
N ASP A 45 -2.59 -16.89 -6.87
CA ASP A 45 -1.27 -17.55 -6.85
C ASP A 45 -0.68 -17.62 -8.25
N THR A 46 0.58 -17.21 -8.40
CA THR A 46 1.37 -17.40 -9.62
C THR A 46 0.72 -16.74 -10.86
N LEU A 47 0.33 -15.47 -10.73
CA LEU A 47 -0.26 -14.67 -11.80
C LEU A 47 0.20 -13.21 -11.76
N THR A 48 0.05 -12.52 -12.89
CA THR A 48 0.24 -11.08 -13.01
C THR A 48 -1.10 -10.41 -13.27
N LEU A 49 -1.45 -9.43 -12.44
CA LEU A 49 -2.55 -8.50 -12.70
C LEU A 49 -1.97 -7.13 -13.02
N ARG A 50 -2.33 -6.58 -14.17
CA ARG A 50 -1.84 -5.26 -14.62
C ARG A 50 -2.98 -4.37 -15.06
N ASN A 51 -3.07 -3.19 -14.46
CA ASN A 51 -3.85 -2.11 -15.02
C ASN A 51 -2.92 -1.27 -15.89
N THR A 52 -3.25 -1.12 -17.17
CA THR A 52 -2.38 -0.43 -18.14
C THR A 52 -2.68 1.07 -18.26
N MET A 53 -3.52 1.62 -17.37
CA MET A 53 -3.68 3.07 -17.28
C MET A 53 -2.37 3.72 -16.83
N LEU A 54 -2.01 4.81 -17.50
CA LEU A 54 -0.91 5.68 -17.12
C LEU A 54 -1.46 6.90 -16.38
N ARG A 55 -0.69 7.50 -15.46
CA ARG A 55 -1.10 8.76 -14.84
C ARG A 55 -1.31 9.85 -15.90
N SER A 56 -2.28 10.73 -15.65
CA SER A 56 -2.66 11.79 -16.58
C SER A 56 -3.01 13.07 -15.83
N SER A 57 -2.64 14.22 -16.39
CA SER A 57 -3.04 15.54 -15.92
C SER A 57 -4.42 15.98 -16.44
N THR A 58 -5.00 15.24 -17.39
CA THR A 58 -6.28 15.58 -18.04
C THR A 58 -7.40 14.57 -17.74
N ALA A 59 -7.12 13.54 -16.93
CA ALA A 59 -8.09 12.54 -16.50
C ALA A 59 -7.83 12.10 -15.06
N PHE A 60 -8.89 11.69 -14.36
CA PHE A 60 -8.78 10.94 -13.10
C PHE A 60 -8.22 9.55 -13.40
N SER A 61 -6.97 9.32 -12.98
CA SER A 61 -6.13 8.20 -13.42
C SER A 61 -5.94 7.09 -12.39
N GLN A 62 -6.72 7.10 -11.30
CA GLN A 62 -6.83 6.00 -10.35
C GLN A 62 -7.23 4.71 -11.08
N ALA A 63 -6.49 3.63 -10.83
CA ALA A 63 -6.50 2.46 -11.69
C ALA A 63 -6.08 1.19 -10.92
N GLU A 64 -7.01 0.60 -10.19
CA GLU A 64 -6.77 -0.63 -9.42
C GLU A 64 -6.55 -1.84 -10.32
N THR A 65 -5.61 -2.68 -9.91
CA THR A 65 -5.52 -4.07 -10.39
C THR A 65 -6.53 -4.93 -9.64
N VAL A 66 -6.58 -4.80 -8.32
CA VAL A 66 -7.48 -5.53 -7.44
C VAL A 66 -8.20 -4.55 -6.54
N TYR A 67 -9.51 -4.72 -6.44
CA TYR A 67 -10.26 -4.25 -5.29
C TYR A 67 -10.86 -5.44 -4.55
N PHE A 68 -10.39 -5.66 -3.33
CA PHE A 68 -10.97 -6.62 -2.41
C PHE A 68 -11.92 -5.90 -1.45
N ASN A 69 -13.22 -6.14 -1.60
CA ASN A 69 -14.30 -5.47 -0.88
C ASN A 69 -15.05 -6.45 0.04
N ASN A 70 -14.38 -6.93 1.09
CA ASN A 70 -15.02 -7.71 2.14
C ASN A 70 -14.41 -7.39 3.51
N ASP A 71 -15.17 -6.72 4.37
CA ASP A 71 -14.70 -6.29 5.70
C ASP A 71 -14.31 -7.45 6.63
N THR A 72 -14.96 -8.60 6.45
CA THR A 72 -14.72 -9.80 7.26
C THR A 72 -13.97 -10.91 6.51
N GLY A 73 -13.72 -10.70 5.22
CA GLY A 73 -13.11 -11.69 4.35
C GLY A 73 -11.60 -11.63 4.34
N ARG A 74 -11.01 -12.67 3.76
CA ARG A 74 -9.57 -12.86 3.57
C ARG A 74 -9.20 -12.95 2.10
N LEU A 75 -8.17 -12.21 1.72
CA LEU A 75 -7.48 -12.32 0.43
C LEU A 75 -6.04 -12.84 0.65
N ILE A 76 -5.59 -13.76 -0.19
CA ILE A 76 -4.18 -14.15 -0.30
C ILE A 76 -3.69 -13.79 -1.70
N GLY A 77 -2.58 -13.07 -1.80
CA GLY A 77 -1.83 -12.88 -3.05
C GLY A 77 -0.42 -13.40 -2.88
N LYS A 78 -0.07 -14.54 -3.50
CA LYS A 78 1.26 -15.14 -3.33
C LYS A 78 1.94 -15.48 -4.64
N ASN A 79 3.26 -15.34 -4.69
CA ASN A 79 4.04 -15.58 -5.91
C ASN A 79 3.49 -14.79 -7.12
N ALA A 80 2.91 -13.61 -6.87
CA ALA A 80 2.11 -12.87 -7.82
C ALA A 80 2.68 -11.47 -8.05
N THR A 81 2.23 -10.83 -9.13
CA THR A 81 2.69 -9.51 -9.54
C THR A 81 1.50 -8.59 -9.80
N PHE A 82 1.48 -7.42 -9.17
CA PHE A 82 0.42 -6.41 -9.29
C PHE A 82 1.02 -5.10 -9.79
N LEU A 83 0.60 -4.63 -10.97
CA LEU A 83 1.19 -3.49 -11.66
C LEU A 83 0.15 -2.43 -12.03
N SER A 84 0.33 -1.21 -11.55
CA SER A 84 -0.36 0.00 -12.03
C SER A 84 0.54 1.22 -11.77
N GLU A 85 0.03 2.43 -11.93
CA GLU A 85 0.67 3.65 -11.41
C GLU A 85 -0.06 4.22 -10.21
N GLN A 86 -1.33 4.61 -10.35
CA GLN A 86 -2.11 5.15 -9.24
C GLN A 86 -3.12 4.12 -8.75
N ASP A 87 -3.17 3.93 -7.43
CA ASP A 87 -4.14 3.05 -6.74
C ASP A 87 -4.01 1.56 -7.12
N THR A 88 -2.80 0.99 -7.28
CA THR A 88 -2.61 -0.43 -7.72
C THR A 88 -3.45 -1.46 -6.96
N LEU A 89 -3.54 -1.37 -5.62
CA LEU A 89 -4.32 -2.26 -4.76
C LEU A 89 -5.24 -1.46 -3.85
N GLN A 90 -6.54 -1.76 -3.92
CA GLN A 90 -7.53 -1.30 -2.95
C GLN A 90 -7.96 -2.49 -2.06
N LEU A 91 -7.72 -2.39 -0.76
CA LEU A 91 -7.91 -3.51 0.18
C LEU A 91 -8.87 -3.16 1.31
N LYS A 92 -9.81 -4.06 1.58
CA LYS A 92 -10.75 -4.01 2.70
C LYS A 92 -10.72 -5.32 3.48
N GLY A 93 -10.92 -5.28 4.80
CA GLY A 93 -10.86 -6.47 5.65
C GLY A 93 -9.44 -7.01 5.82
N TYR A 94 -9.22 -8.30 5.54
CA TYR A 94 -7.96 -9.00 5.80
C TYR A 94 -7.28 -9.43 4.50
N ALA A 95 -5.98 -9.15 4.37
CA ALA A 95 -5.21 -9.59 3.21
C ALA A 95 -3.80 -10.00 3.59
N TRP A 96 -3.27 -11.03 2.93
CA TRP A 96 -1.88 -11.44 3.05
C TRP A 96 -1.24 -11.57 1.67
N PHE A 97 -0.22 -10.76 1.44
CA PHE A 97 0.64 -10.81 0.26
C PHE A 97 1.98 -11.42 0.64
N TYR A 98 2.41 -12.43 -0.11
CA TYR A 98 3.65 -13.15 0.17
C TYR A 98 4.49 -13.37 -1.07
N ASN A 99 5.80 -13.13 -0.98
CA ASN A 99 6.75 -13.37 -2.09
C ASN A 99 6.22 -12.81 -3.43
N SER A 100 5.76 -11.56 -3.39
CA SER A 100 5.03 -10.93 -4.50
C SER A 100 5.61 -9.55 -4.81
N LEU A 101 5.45 -9.13 -6.06
CA LEU A 101 5.79 -7.78 -6.52
C LEU A 101 4.52 -6.93 -6.55
N ILE A 102 4.55 -5.80 -5.86
CA ILE A 102 3.53 -4.76 -5.97
C ILE A 102 4.22 -3.49 -6.46
N ALA A 103 3.81 -2.99 -7.62
CA ALA A 103 4.41 -1.81 -8.23
C ALA A 103 3.38 -0.70 -8.48
N GLY A 104 3.79 0.54 -8.20
CA GLY A 104 2.97 1.73 -8.44
C GLY A 104 3.67 3.01 -8.00
N ASN A 105 2.95 4.13 -8.02
CA ASN A 105 3.47 5.48 -7.80
C ASN A 105 2.65 6.23 -6.74
N VAL A 106 1.41 6.64 -7.02
CA VAL A 106 0.56 7.36 -6.04
C VAL A 106 -0.40 6.41 -5.36
N ASP A 107 -0.39 6.41 -4.02
CA ASP A 107 -1.29 5.67 -3.14
C ASP A 107 -1.49 4.22 -3.58
N PHE A 108 -0.43 3.60 -4.11
CA PHE A 108 -0.61 2.39 -4.90
C PHE A 108 -1.00 1.18 -4.05
N ILE A 109 -0.91 1.31 -2.72
CA ILE A 109 -1.58 0.43 -1.76
C ILE A 109 -2.48 1.29 -0.90
N TRP A 110 -3.79 1.05 -0.92
CA TRP A 110 -4.72 1.85 -0.13
C TRP A 110 -5.97 1.07 0.27
N GLY A 111 -6.81 1.67 1.12
CA GLY A 111 -8.16 1.18 1.37
C GLY A 111 -8.54 1.03 2.84
N ASN A 112 -9.74 0.49 3.05
CA ASN A 112 -10.41 0.36 4.34
C ASN A 112 -10.13 -1.00 5.00
N ASN A 113 -8.86 -1.30 5.21
CA ASN A 113 -8.45 -2.57 5.78
C ASN A 113 -8.70 -2.66 7.29
N ARG A 114 -8.69 -3.90 7.77
CA ARG A 114 -8.43 -4.26 9.18
C ARG A 114 -6.97 -4.66 9.32
N VAL A 115 -6.52 -5.65 8.53
CA VAL A 115 -5.09 -6.01 8.48
C VAL A 115 -4.71 -6.42 7.05
N ALA A 116 -3.74 -5.72 6.46
CA ALA A 116 -3.16 -6.10 5.17
C ALA A 116 -1.65 -6.30 5.36
N LEU A 117 -1.17 -7.54 5.32
CA LEU A 117 0.23 -7.90 5.52
C LEU A 117 0.93 -8.14 4.19
N PHE A 118 2.06 -7.48 3.96
CA PHE A 118 2.98 -7.67 2.85
C PHE A 118 4.29 -8.27 3.37
N GLU A 119 4.46 -9.57 3.20
CA GLU A 119 5.54 -10.34 3.78
C GLU A 119 6.51 -10.84 2.71
N SER A 120 7.79 -10.51 2.86
CA SER A 120 8.83 -10.88 1.86
C SER A 120 8.46 -10.42 0.44
N CYS A 121 7.76 -9.29 0.33
CA CYS A 121 7.37 -8.68 -0.93
C CYS A 121 8.45 -7.73 -1.45
N GLU A 122 8.41 -7.49 -2.75
CA GLU A 122 8.99 -6.30 -3.33
C GLU A 122 7.89 -5.25 -3.52
N ILE A 123 8.11 -4.07 -2.94
CA ILE A 123 7.23 -2.91 -3.02
C ILE A 123 7.96 -1.87 -3.88
N ARG A 124 7.63 -1.83 -5.17
CA ARG A 124 8.39 -1.06 -6.17
C ARG A 124 7.71 0.25 -6.52
N SER A 125 8.32 1.35 -6.10
CA SER A 125 7.92 2.70 -6.54
C SER A 125 8.35 2.90 -8.00
N VAL A 126 7.41 3.13 -8.90
CA VAL A 126 7.70 3.37 -10.32
C VAL A 126 7.64 4.86 -10.63
N GLY A 127 8.42 5.31 -11.61
CA GLY A 127 8.41 6.72 -12.01
C GLY A 127 7.02 7.21 -12.46
N ASP A 128 6.75 8.48 -12.18
CA ASP A 128 5.48 9.14 -12.50
C ASP A 128 5.45 9.51 -13.99
N THR A 129 4.49 8.96 -14.74
CA THR A 129 4.32 9.27 -16.18
C THR A 129 4.12 10.77 -16.44
N THR A 130 3.58 11.51 -15.47
CA THR A 130 3.27 12.94 -15.60
C THR A 130 4.42 13.86 -15.19
N SER A 131 5.45 13.35 -14.51
CA SER A 131 6.53 14.17 -13.96
C SER A 131 7.77 13.34 -13.63
N THR A 132 8.91 13.68 -14.21
CA THR A 132 10.20 13.01 -13.91
C THR A 132 10.83 13.47 -12.59
N THR A 133 10.28 14.49 -11.95
CA THR A 133 10.78 15.05 -10.68
C THR A 133 9.85 14.77 -9.51
N SER A 134 8.70 14.15 -9.76
CA SER A 134 7.76 13.75 -8.72
C SER A 134 8.09 12.34 -8.25
N GLY A 135 8.03 12.13 -6.93
CA GLY A 135 7.96 10.79 -6.36
C GLY A 135 6.51 10.34 -6.26
N GLY A 136 6.23 9.52 -5.26
CA GLY A 136 4.91 8.97 -5.00
C GLY A 136 4.65 8.74 -3.51
N TYR A 137 3.57 8.01 -3.24
CA TYR A 137 3.17 7.61 -1.90
C TYR A 137 2.91 6.12 -1.90
N VAL A 138 3.65 5.37 -1.08
CA VAL A 138 3.52 3.89 -1.06
C VAL A 138 2.15 3.49 -0.54
N VAL A 139 1.71 4.09 0.57
CA VAL A 139 0.43 3.75 1.21
C VAL A 139 -0.44 4.96 1.54
N GLN A 140 -1.75 4.82 1.35
CA GLN A 140 -2.75 5.67 2.00
C GLN A 140 -3.74 4.80 2.79
N ALA A 141 -3.52 4.71 4.09
CA ALA A 141 -4.34 3.86 4.96
C ALA A 141 -5.69 4.52 5.28
N ARG A 142 -6.77 3.73 5.27
CA ARG A 142 -8.09 4.12 5.80
C ARG A 142 -8.58 3.07 6.80
N THR A 143 -7.68 2.64 7.67
CA THR A 143 -7.91 1.54 8.62
C THR A 143 -9.15 1.84 9.45
N VAL A 144 -10.05 0.86 9.54
CA VAL A 144 -11.41 1.08 10.06
C VAL A 144 -11.47 1.20 11.59
N SER A 145 -10.41 0.79 12.30
CA SER A 145 -10.30 0.85 13.76
C SER A 145 -8.89 1.23 14.19
N ALA A 146 -8.77 2.02 15.26
CA ALA A 146 -7.47 2.37 15.85
C ALA A 146 -6.70 1.13 16.34
N ALA A 147 -7.43 0.10 16.80
CA ALA A 147 -6.87 -1.13 17.36
C ALA A 147 -6.43 -2.14 16.28
N ASP A 148 -6.88 -1.96 15.04
CA ASP A 148 -6.52 -2.83 13.92
C ASP A 148 -5.07 -2.54 13.49
N LYS A 149 -4.31 -3.58 13.12
CA LYS A 149 -2.90 -3.39 12.73
C LYS A 149 -2.74 -2.51 11.48
N GLY A 150 -3.76 -2.46 10.62
CA GLY A 150 -3.72 -1.69 9.38
C GLY A 150 -2.80 -2.34 8.35
N PHE A 151 -2.06 -1.51 7.61
CA PHE A 151 -1.11 -1.98 6.61
C PHE A 151 0.22 -2.32 7.28
N VAL A 152 0.70 -3.56 7.11
CA VAL A 152 1.95 -4.03 7.71
C VAL A 152 2.85 -4.56 6.60
N PHE A 153 4.07 -4.05 6.52
CA PHE A 153 5.13 -4.54 5.65
C PHE A 153 6.15 -5.26 6.53
N LEU A 154 6.35 -6.55 6.30
CA LEU A 154 7.21 -7.39 7.13
C LEU A 154 8.31 -8.02 6.27
N SER A 155 9.57 -7.72 6.59
CA SER A 155 10.73 -8.27 5.85
C SER A 155 10.62 -8.07 4.33
N SER A 156 9.99 -6.95 3.93
CA SER A 156 9.77 -6.57 2.52
C SER A 156 10.81 -5.55 2.08
N ARG A 157 11.07 -5.49 0.77
CA ARG A 157 12.02 -4.55 0.16
C ARG A 157 11.26 -3.45 -0.57
N LEU A 158 11.54 -2.20 -0.22
CA LEU A 158 11.08 -1.03 -0.94
C LEU A 158 12.14 -0.66 -1.96
N THR A 159 11.83 -0.89 -3.23
CA THR A 159 12.73 -0.64 -4.37
C THR A 159 12.12 0.41 -5.27
N HIS A 160 12.86 0.82 -6.30
CA HIS A 160 12.33 1.68 -7.34
C HIS A 160 12.64 1.16 -8.75
N GLY A 161 12.02 1.78 -9.75
CA GLY A 161 12.31 1.48 -11.14
C GLY A 161 11.55 2.37 -12.13
N PRO A 162 11.83 2.20 -13.43
CA PRO A 162 11.22 3.02 -14.46
C PRO A 162 9.70 2.88 -14.49
N GLY A 163 9.02 4.02 -14.68
CA GLY A 163 7.58 4.10 -14.92
C GLY A 163 7.16 3.44 -16.23
N PRO A 164 5.89 3.03 -16.37
CA PRO A 164 5.38 2.40 -17.59
C PRO A 164 5.09 3.40 -18.73
N GLY A 165 5.18 4.71 -18.48
CA GLY A 165 4.93 5.76 -19.45
C GLY A 165 6.04 5.94 -20.50
N PRO A 166 5.78 6.72 -21.55
CA PRO A 166 6.70 6.90 -22.69
C PRO A 166 8.04 7.56 -22.31
N ALA A 167 8.06 8.34 -21.22
CA ALA A 167 9.31 8.88 -20.69
C ALA A 167 10.17 7.83 -19.98
N ALA A 168 9.58 6.69 -19.58
CA ALA A 168 10.20 5.57 -18.85
C ALA A 168 11.17 5.99 -17.73
N GLY A 169 10.93 7.15 -17.11
CA GLY A 169 11.78 7.70 -16.07
C GLY A 169 11.63 6.93 -14.77
N ASP A 170 12.68 6.92 -13.96
CA ASP A 170 12.61 6.41 -12.58
C ASP A 170 12.10 7.50 -11.63
N VAL A 171 11.78 7.14 -10.39
CA VAL A 171 11.53 8.13 -9.33
C VAL A 171 12.83 8.83 -8.93
N PRO A 172 12.76 10.06 -8.40
CA PRO A 172 13.93 10.72 -7.82
C PRO A 172 14.57 9.93 -6.67
N THR A 173 15.90 9.95 -6.60
CA THR A 173 16.71 9.19 -5.64
C THR A 173 17.75 10.05 -4.93
N GLY A 174 18.34 9.52 -3.86
CA GLY A 174 19.43 10.13 -3.12
C GLY A 174 19.03 11.49 -2.54
N ALA A 175 19.83 12.53 -2.82
CA ALA A 175 19.54 13.88 -2.34
C ALA A 175 18.23 14.48 -2.87
N ASN A 176 17.69 13.92 -3.97
CA ASN A 176 16.45 14.36 -4.60
C ASN A 176 15.27 13.44 -4.29
N ALA A 177 15.43 12.45 -3.38
CA ALA A 177 14.40 11.49 -3.03
C ALA A 177 13.05 12.19 -2.73
N ALA A 178 12.00 11.71 -3.40
CA ALA A 178 10.68 12.35 -3.38
C ALA A 178 9.53 11.38 -3.07
N THR A 179 9.84 10.12 -2.76
CA THR A 179 8.82 9.11 -2.43
C THR A 179 8.62 9.03 -0.92
N TYR A 180 7.36 9.05 -0.50
CA TYR A 180 6.96 8.93 0.90
C TYR A 180 6.43 7.52 1.21
N LEU A 181 6.68 7.06 2.44
CA LEU A 181 6.18 5.80 2.97
C LEU A 181 4.65 5.78 3.06
N ALA A 182 4.05 6.88 3.52
CA ALA A 182 2.61 7.04 3.51
C ALA A 182 2.21 8.51 3.52
N ARG A 183 0.96 8.76 3.14
CA ARG A 183 0.24 10.02 3.37
C ARG A 183 -1.12 9.77 3.97
N SER A 184 -1.67 10.78 4.64
CA SER A 184 -3.01 10.68 5.25
C SER A 184 -4.10 11.07 4.26
N PRO A 185 -5.27 10.38 4.29
CA PRO A 185 -6.46 10.84 3.57
C PRO A 185 -7.05 12.12 4.19
N GLY A 186 -6.58 12.53 5.38
CA GLY A 186 -7.09 13.64 6.17
C GLY A 186 -8.35 13.27 6.97
N GLY A 187 -8.68 14.14 7.94
CA GLY A 187 -9.85 13.97 8.79
C GLY A 187 -9.68 12.89 9.86
N THR A 188 -10.80 12.47 10.45
CA THR A 188 -10.82 11.55 11.61
C THR A 188 -11.71 10.32 11.40
N ALA A 189 -12.21 10.12 10.17
CA ALA A 189 -13.12 9.02 9.84
C ALA A 189 -12.43 7.64 9.75
N SER A 190 -11.11 7.63 9.66
CA SER A 190 -10.28 6.42 9.58
C SER A 190 -8.93 6.64 10.23
N PHE A 191 -8.19 5.56 10.48
CA PHE A 191 -6.88 5.59 11.10
C PHE A 191 -5.77 5.30 10.10
N ASP A 192 -4.71 6.09 10.17
CA ASP A 192 -3.48 6.02 9.40
C ASP A 192 -2.53 4.93 9.92
N ASN A 193 -3.07 3.74 10.24
CA ASN A 193 -2.27 2.62 10.76
C ASN A 193 -1.43 1.99 9.65
N VAL A 194 -0.12 2.26 9.68
CA VAL A 194 0.89 1.68 8.78
C VAL A 194 2.10 1.27 9.60
N ALA A 195 2.70 0.12 9.32
CA ALA A 195 3.92 -0.33 9.98
C ALA A 195 4.91 -0.94 8.97
N PHE A 196 6.15 -0.45 8.96
CA PHE A 196 7.28 -1.08 8.25
C PHE A 196 8.18 -1.78 9.27
N ILE A 197 8.28 -3.10 9.17
CA ILE A 197 8.94 -3.96 10.16
C ILE A 197 10.03 -4.78 9.46
N ASN A 198 11.28 -4.55 9.86
CA ASN A 198 12.47 -5.18 9.28
C ASN A 198 12.52 -5.03 7.75
N CYS A 199 12.10 -3.88 7.24
CA CYS A 199 12.09 -3.62 5.81
C CYS A 199 13.46 -3.14 5.33
N GLN A 200 13.79 -3.46 4.08
CA GLN A 200 14.94 -2.85 3.41
C GLN A 200 14.42 -1.74 2.50
N MET A 201 15.03 -0.56 2.51
CA MET A 201 14.61 0.56 1.67
C MET A 201 15.76 1.07 0.81
N ASP A 202 15.48 1.26 -0.47
CA ASP A 202 16.39 1.95 -1.37
C ASP A 202 16.32 3.47 -1.18
N ASN A 203 17.27 4.20 -1.76
CA ASN A 203 17.49 5.64 -1.55
C ASN A 203 16.45 6.57 -2.24
N HIS A 204 15.34 6.03 -2.74
CA HIS A 204 14.22 6.80 -3.30
C HIS A 204 13.23 7.28 -2.23
N ILE A 205 13.25 6.66 -1.05
CA ILE A 205 12.45 7.07 0.10
C ILE A 205 13.08 8.32 0.70
N ILE A 206 12.29 9.39 0.80
CA ILE A 206 12.74 10.66 1.36
C ILE A 206 13.14 10.50 2.85
N PRO A 207 14.20 11.16 3.35
CA PRO A 207 14.67 10.98 4.73
C PRO A 207 13.62 11.23 5.81
N ILE A 208 12.67 12.15 5.60
CA ILE A 208 11.57 12.40 6.55
C ILE A 208 10.56 11.24 6.62
N GLY A 209 10.57 10.34 5.63
CA GLY A 209 9.77 9.13 5.53
C GLY A 209 8.30 9.39 5.20
N TRP A 210 7.60 10.06 6.10
CA TRP A 210 6.15 10.22 6.06
C TRP A 210 5.74 11.60 5.55
N ALA A 211 4.62 11.68 4.85
CA ALA A 211 4.09 12.94 4.36
C ALA A 211 3.33 13.70 5.46
N TYR A 212 3.98 13.89 6.62
CA TYR A 212 3.39 14.54 7.79
C TYR A 212 3.41 16.07 7.65
N ASN A 213 2.23 16.69 7.49
CA ASN A 213 2.08 18.14 7.46
C ASN A 213 3.08 18.86 6.51
N THR A 214 3.35 18.25 5.36
CA THR A 214 4.34 18.72 4.38
C THR A 214 3.68 18.94 3.04
N ASN A 215 4.04 20.01 2.32
CA ASN A 215 3.52 20.29 0.97
C ASN A 215 1.98 20.21 0.84
N GLY A 216 1.26 20.71 1.85
CA GLY A 216 -0.21 20.69 1.89
C GLY A 216 -0.83 19.34 2.24
N GLN A 217 -0.03 18.31 2.56
CA GLN A 217 -0.53 17.06 3.11
C GLN A 217 -0.98 17.25 4.56
N PRO A 218 -2.12 16.65 4.96
CA PRO A 218 -2.62 16.77 6.34
C PRO A 218 -1.73 15.98 7.32
N PRO A 219 -1.82 16.27 8.63
CA PRO A 219 -1.30 15.35 9.64
C PRO A 219 -2.02 14.00 9.56
N SER A 220 -1.37 12.94 10.05
CA SER A 220 -1.99 11.62 10.23
C SER A 220 -3.10 11.65 11.30
N ASN A 221 -3.94 10.63 11.29
CA ASN A 221 -4.84 10.30 12.38
C ASN A 221 -4.50 8.90 12.96
N PRO A 222 -3.99 8.80 14.20
CA PRO A 222 -3.75 9.89 15.13
C PRO A 222 -2.61 10.81 14.69
N ALA A 223 -2.66 12.08 15.10
CA ALA A 223 -1.59 13.05 14.84
C ALA A 223 -0.32 12.71 15.64
N SER A 224 -0.49 12.11 16.81
CA SER A 224 0.59 11.54 17.62
C SER A 224 0.54 10.02 17.52
N PRO A 225 1.42 9.38 16.72
CA PRO A 225 1.47 7.93 16.64
C PRO A 225 1.93 7.32 17.97
N THR A 226 1.63 6.04 18.13
CA THR A 226 2.05 5.19 19.25
C THR A 226 2.40 3.81 18.69
N ALA A 227 2.98 2.94 19.52
CA ALA A 227 3.19 1.55 19.14
C ALA A 227 1.91 0.83 18.65
N ALA A 228 0.73 1.24 19.14
CA ALA A 228 -0.55 0.65 18.80
C ALA A 228 -1.21 1.22 17.53
N SER A 229 -1.03 2.49 17.20
CA SER A 229 -1.76 3.18 16.11
C SER A 229 -0.96 4.33 15.51
N GLY A 230 -1.21 4.60 14.22
CA GLY A 230 -0.50 5.56 13.40
C GLY A 230 0.62 4.91 12.57
N TRP A 231 1.48 5.76 12.03
CA TRP A 231 2.66 5.37 11.26
C TRP A 231 3.77 4.88 12.17
N ARG A 232 4.34 3.72 11.87
CA ARG A 232 5.31 3.01 12.70
C ARG A 232 6.44 2.41 11.87
N GLU A 233 7.62 2.36 12.45
CA GLU A 233 8.80 1.78 11.82
C GLU A 233 9.66 1.00 12.83
N TYR A 234 10.22 -0.13 12.43
CA TYR A 234 11.12 -0.96 13.24
C TYR A 234 12.18 -1.62 12.37
N GLY A 235 13.44 -1.57 12.78
CA GLY A 235 14.51 -2.39 12.21
C GLY A 235 14.79 -2.17 10.72
N THR A 236 14.49 -0.98 10.19
CA THR A 236 14.71 -0.68 8.76
C THR A 236 16.20 -0.60 8.43
N THR A 237 16.59 -1.21 7.31
CA THR A 237 17.94 -1.12 6.74
C THR A 237 17.91 -0.56 5.32
N ASP A 238 19.07 -0.21 4.78
CA ASP A 238 19.26 -0.09 3.34
C ASP A 238 19.22 -1.48 2.66
N LEU A 239 19.34 -1.52 1.33
CA LEU A 239 19.38 -2.76 0.57
C LEU A 239 20.63 -3.62 0.83
N ALA A 240 21.69 -3.04 1.39
CA ALA A 240 22.91 -3.75 1.78
C ALA A 240 22.85 -4.32 3.21
N GLY A 241 21.79 -4.01 3.97
CA GLY A 241 21.60 -4.45 5.35
C GLY A 241 22.15 -3.49 6.41
N THR A 242 22.59 -2.29 6.03
CA THR A 242 23.01 -1.25 6.98
C THR A 242 21.78 -0.60 7.61
N PRO A 243 21.67 -0.48 8.95
CA PRO A 243 20.59 0.25 9.58
C PRO A 243 20.45 1.68 9.04
N LEU A 244 19.22 2.10 8.72
CA LEU A 244 18.97 3.49 8.34
C LEU A 244 18.96 4.40 9.57
N ASP A 245 19.40 5.65 9.39
CA ASP A 245 19.19 6.69 10.39
C ASP A 245 17.71 7.11 10.39
N LEU A 246 16.98 6.68 11.43
CA LEU A 246 15.56 7.00 11.60
C LEU A 246 15.33 8.28 12.40
N ALA A 247 16.39 8.95 12.89
CA ALA A 247 16.26 10.19 13.67
C ALA A 247 15.66 11.35 12.86
N THR A 248 15.71 11.27 11.52
CA THR A 248 15.11 12.28 10.62
C THR A 248 13.63 12.05 10.33
N ARG A 249 13.05 10.93 10.79
CA ARG A 249 11.62 10.64 10.57
C ARG A 249 10.74 11.66 11.28
N ILE A 250 9.68 12.09 10.60
CA ILE A 250 8.70 13.03 11.15
C ILE A 250 7.30 12.42 11.04
N GLY A 251 6.55 12.42 12.13
CA GLY A 251 5.14 11.97 12.17
C GLY A 251 4.93 10.46 12.35
N GLY A 252 6.00 9.67 12.48
CA GLY A 252 5.94 8.23 12.79
C GLY A 252 6.51 7.92 14.17
N ASP A 253 6.14 6.77 14.71
CA ASP A 253 6.68 6.19 15.95
C ASP A 253 7.76 5.14 15.62
N ILE A 254 8.90 5.19 16.31
CA ILE A 254 9.96 4.20 16.16
C ILE A 254 9.77 3.15 17.26
N LEU A 255 9.41 1.94 16.84
CA LEU A 255 9.06 0.86 17.76
C LEU A 255 10.29 0.36 18.53
N SER A 256 10.06 -0.06 19.77
CA SER A 256 11.06 -0.78 20.56
C SER A 256 11.06 -2.29 20.25
N ASP A 257 12.09 -3.00 20.73
CA ASP A 257 12.13 -4.47 20.65
C ASP A 257 10.92 -5.13 21.33
N SER A 258 10.39 -4.55 22.42
CA SER A 258 9.20 -5.08 23.08
C SER A 258 7.92 -4.84 22.27
N ASP A 259 7.83 -3.71 21.57
CA ASP A 259 6.69 -3.44 20.67
C ASP A 259 6.71 -4.41 19.47
N PHE A 260 7.90 -4.66 18.91
CA PHE A 260 8.09 -5.68 17.88
C PHE A 260 7.70 -7.08 18.38
N ALA A 261 8.27 -7.51 19.51
CA ALA A 261 8.04 -8.85 20.07
C ALA A 261 6.56 -9.10 20.39
N SER A 262 5.85 -8.09 20.89
CA SER A 262 4.44 -8.21 21.28
C SER A 262 3.47 -8.09 20.11
N GLY A 263 3.82 -7.34 19.06
CA GLY A 263 2.88 -6.95 18.02
C GLY A 263 3.14 -7.48 16.61
N PHE A 264 4.39 -7.79 16.28
CA PHE A 264 4.84 -7.93 14.89
C PHE A 264 5.80 -9.10 14.63
N SER A 265 6.20 -9.86 15.65
CA SER A 265 7.21 -10.92 15.50
C SER A 265 6.75 -12.16 14.72
N SER A 266 5.44 -12.28 14.45
CA SER A 266 4.90 -13.37 13.64
C SER A 266 3.60 -12.97 12.93
N ARG A 267 3.32 -13.68 11.84
CA ARG A 267 2.05 -13.59 11.11
C ARG A 267 0.83 -13.84 12.00
N ALA A 268 0.91 -14.85 12.85
CA ALA A 268 -0.17 -15.20 13.78
C ALA A 268 -0.51 -14.05 14.75
N GLN A 269 0.51 -13.32 15.24
CA GLN A 269 0.28 -12.14 16.07
C GLN A 269 -0.35 -10.99 15.28
N ILE A 270 0.14 -10.72 14.07
CA ILE A 270 -0.35 -9.62 13.21
C ILE A 270 -1.85 -9.80 12.90
N PHE A 271 -2.29 -11.05 12.70
CA PHE A 271 -3.68 -11.40 12.42
C PHE A 271 -4.46 -11.92 13.63
N ALA A 272 -3.95 -11.78 14.86
CA ALA A 272 -4.58 -12.34 16.05
C ALA A 272 -6.03 -11.87 16.27
N ALA A 273 -6.37 -10.65 15.84
CA ALA A 273 -7.70 -10.07 15.98
C ALA A 273 -8.74 -10.63 14.99
N PHE A 274 -8.34 -11.39 13.96
CA PHE A 274 -9.26 -11.95 12.98
C PHE A 274 -10.32 -12.84 13.66
N GLY A 275 -11.57 -12.76 13.17
CA GLY A 275 -12.66 -13.60 13.66
C GLY A 275 -12.90 -13.46 15.16
N SER A 276 -12.92 -12.21 15.66
CA SER A 276 -13.10 -11.90 17.09
C SER A 276 -12.06 -12.57 18.00
N GLY A 277 -10.80 -12.61 17.58
CA GLY A 277 -9.71 -13.20 18.36
C GLY A 277 -9.41 -14.67 18.04
N THR A 278 -10.13 -15.28 17.09
CA THR A 278 -9.83 -16.63 16.60
C THR A 278 -8.45 -16.68 15.93
N GLY A 279 -8.01 -15.56 15.36
CA GLY A 279 -6.72 -15.43 14.68
C GLY A 279 -6.73 -16.05 13.27
N TRP A 280 -5.76 -15.64 12.46
CA TRP A 280 -5.53 -16.22 11.14
C TRP A 280 -4.03 -16.36 10.89
N ASN A 281 -3.57 -17.55 10.48
CA ASN A 281 -2.16 -17.80 10.22
C ASN A 281 -1.98 -18.52 8.89
N PRO A 282 -2.15 -17.81 7.75
CA PRO A 282 -2.00 -18.45 6.43
C PRO A 282 -0.55 -18.94 6.26
N GLN A 283 -0.32 -19.96 5.44
CA GLN A 283 1.01 -20.58 5.23
C GLN A 283 1.47 -20.37 3.77
N PRO A 284 2.79 -20.30 3.52
CA PRO A 284 3.37 -20.20 2.18
C PRO A 284 2.83 -21.23 1.17
#